data_AF-A0A532TSK3-F1
#
_entry.id   AF-A0A532TSK3-F1
#
_cell.length_a   1.000
_cell.length_b   1.000
_cell.length_c   1.000
_cell.angle_alpha   90.00
_cell.angle_beta   90.00
_cell.angle_gamma   90.00
#
_symmetry.space_group_name_H-M   'P 1'
#
loop_
_entity.id
_entity.type
_entity.pdbx_description
1 polymer ?
#
loop_
_entity_poly.entity_id
_entity_poly.type
_entity_poly.pdbx_seq_one_letter_code
_entity_poly.pdbx_strand_id
1 'polypeptide(L)'
;MKESFKLRAAADYLFDRGVGRALFPDGIQVVKSRGRIRQVWFEGEPLCAIRASDGFIVLNRKGAKLVHQALKPPRLRVTVSDDAAPFVAQGKTVFAKHVAAADPEIRPAEEVLVVDSRDRLLASGKALLTGEEMIAFKTGKAVAVRRGFGGE
;
A
#
# COMPACT_ATOMS: atom_id res chain seq x y z
N MET A 1 14.96 8.86 18.15
CA MET A 1 15.94 8.61 17.06
C MET A 1 16.00 7.14 16.61
N LYS A 2 16.35 6.15 17.46
CA LYS A 2 16.55 4.74 17.02
C LYS A 2 15.33 4.09 16.34
N GLU A 3 14.10 4.39 16.77
CA GLU A 3 12.90 3.74 16.22
C GLU A 3 12.48 4.28 14.85
N SER A 4 12.51 5.59 14.68
CA SER A 4 12.26 6.23 13.39
C SER A 4 13.26 5.72 12.34
N PHE A 5 14.54 5.57 12.69
CA PHE A 5 15.52 4.98 11.79
C PHE A 5 15.15 3.56 11.35
N LYS A 6 14.78 2.68 12.29
CA LYS A 6 14.38 1.30 11.96
C LYS A 6 13.12 1.26 11.10
N LEU A 7 12.13 2.09 11.40
CA LEU A 7 10.90 2.20 10.61
C LEU A 7 11.19 2.69 9.19
N ARG A 8 12.03 3.71 9.05
CA ARG A 8 12.48 4.24 7.75
C ARG A 8 13.18 3.16 6.94
N ALA A 9 14.15 2.46 7.53
CA ALA A 9 14.87 1.39 6.86
C ALA A 9 13.93 0.23 6.44
N ALA A 10 12.97 -0.14 7.30
CA ALA A 10 11.97 -1.16 6.96
C ALA A 10 11.05 -0.72 5.80
N ALA A 11 10.61 0.53 5.78
CA ALA A 11 9.81 1.06 4.67
C ALA A 11 10.62 1.18 3.38
N ASP A 12 11.90 1.57 3.45
CA ASP A 12 12.78 1.57 2.29
C ASP A 12 12.97 0.17 1.71
N TYR A 13 13.04 -0.84 2.58
CA TYR A 13 13.14 -2.25 2.18
C TYR A 13 11.84 -2.80 1.59
N LEU A 14 10.70 -2.51 2.22
CA LEU A 14 9.40 -3.09 1.83
C LEU A 14 8.77 -2.40 0.62
N PHE A 15 9.07 -1.12 0.38
CA PHE A 15 8.39 -0.35 -0.65
C PHE A 15 9.35 0.07 -1.75
N ASP A 16 10.29 0.96 -1.42
CA ASP A 16 11.46 1.30 -2.24
C ASP A 16 12.31 2.33 -1.48
N ARG A 17 13.54 2.53 -1.93
CA ARG A 17 14.44 3.54 -1.38
C ARG A 17 13.81 4.94 -1.40
N GLY A 18 13.84 5.60 -0.25
CA GLY A 18 13.34 6.97 -0.07
C GLY A 18 11.94 7.01 0.54
N VAL A 19 11.17 5.92 0.45
CA VAL A 19 9.84 5.82 1.05
C VAL A 19 9.90 5.96 2.56
N GLY A 20 10.96 5.48 3.21
CA GLY A 20 11.11 5.56 4.65
C GLY A 20 10.97 6.98 5.18
N ARG A 21 11.71 7.94 4.60
CA ARG A 21 11.64 9.34 5.02
C ARG A 21 10.28 9.98 4.69
N ALA A 22 9.69 9.64 3.55
CA ALA A 22 8.39 10.17 3.14
C ALA A 22 7.25 9.66 4.03
N LEU A 23 7.23 8.36 4.33
CA LEU A 23 6.21 7.73 5.16
C LEU A 23 6.39 8.05 6.64
N PHE A 24 7.64 8.18 7.12
CA PHE A 24 7.95 8.43 8.51
C PHE A 24 8.79 9.70 8.69
N PRO A 25 8.20 10.90 8.52
CA PRO A 25 8.88 12.17 8.77
C PRO A 25 9.29 12.31 10.26
N ASP A 26 10.01 13.38 10.58
CA ASP A 26 10.34 13.66 11.99
C ASP A 26 9.07 14.04 12.77
N GLY A 27 8.98 13.64 14.04
CA GLY A 27 7.79 13.88 14.87
C GLY A 27 6.70 12.79 14.81
N ILE A 28 6.96 11.65 14.17
CA ILE A 28 6.04 10.51 14.22
C ILE A 28 5.80 10.02 15.66
N GLN A 29 4.57 9.60 15.92
CA GLN A 29 4.15 9.00 17.18
C GLN A 29 4.01 7.49 17.01
N VAL A 30 4.60 6.73 17.92
CA VAL A 30 4.60 5.26 17.86
C VAL A 30 3.78 4.69 19.01
N VAL A 31 2.74 3.95 18.67
CA VAL A 31 1.92 3.21 19.63
C VAL A 31 2.45 1.79 19.74
N LYS A 32 2.75 1.36 20.97
CA LYS A 32 3.30 0.02 21.25
C LYS A 32 2.35 -0.80 22.10
N SER A 33 2.45 -2.12 21.95
CA SER A 33 1.81 -3.09 22.83
C SER A 33 2.78 -4.25 23.07
N ARG A 34 2.99 -4.59 24.35
CA ARG A 34 3.95 -5.62 24.80
C ARG A 34 5.36 -5.39 24.20
N GLY A 35 5.82 -4.14 24.23
CA GLY A 35 7.13 -3.73 23.71
C GLY A 35 7.26 -3.69 22.17
N ARG A 36 6.24 -4.10 21.41
CA ARG A 36 6.26 -4.11 19.94
C ARG A 36 5.50 -2.93 19.36
N ILE A 37 6.01 -2.36 18.26
CA ILE A 37 5.31 -1.33 17.49
C ILE A 37 4.03 -1.93 16.91
N ARG A 38 2.90 -1.22 17.08
CA ARG A 38 1.59 -1.63 16.54
C ARG A 38 1.05 -0.63 15.55
N GLN A 39 1.20 0.66 15.83
CA GLN A 39 0.74 1.73 14.94
C GLN A 39 1.76 2.86 14.92
N VAL A 40 1.81 3.55 13.79
CA VAL A 40 2.59 4.77 13.61
C VAL A 40 1.63 5.85 13.13
N TRP A 41 1.72 7.01 13.77
CA TRP A 41 0.85 8.17 13.58
C TRP A 41 1.70 9.40 13.26
N PHE A 42 1.12 10.35 12.55
CA PHE A 42 1.74 11.63 12.26
C PHE A 42 0.67 12.73 12.17
N GLU A 43 0.86 13.78 12.96
CA GLU A 43 -0.08 14.92 13.08
C GLU A 43 -1.51 14.46 13.40
N GLY A 44 -1.67 13.55 14.37
CA GLY A 44 -2.99 13.06 14.79
C GLY A 44 -3.67 12.08 13.83
N GLU A 45 -3.04 11.72 12.71
CA GLU A 45 -3.59 10.75 11.75
C GLU A 45 -2.77 9.46 11.68
N PRO A 46 -3.41 8.30 11.51
CA PRO A 46 -2.70 7.04 11.46
C PRO A 46 -2.03 6.86 10.08
N LEU A 47 -0.73 6.57 10.07
CA LEU A 47 0.05 6.32 8.86
C LEU A 47 -0.01 4.84 8.46
N CYS A 48 0.26 3.96 9.42
CA CYS A 48 0.27 2.52 9.19
C CYS A 48 0.10 1.73 10.50
N ALA A 49 -0.17 0.44 10.35
CA ALA A 49 0.00 -0.55 11.40
C ALA A 49 1.18 -1.46 11.05
N ILE A 50 1.86 -1.98 12.08
CA ILE A 50 2.89 -3.02 11.91
C ILE A 50 2.27 -4.37 12.25
N ARG A 51 2.24 -5.26 11.28
CA ARG A 51 1.65 -6.58 11.44
C ARG A 51 2.53 -7.43 12.36
N ALA A 52 1.93 -7.98 13.42
CA ALA A 52 2.70 -8.62 14.49
C ALA A 52 3.32 -9.97 14.11
N SER A 53 2.82 -10.63 13.07
CA SER A 53 3.27 -11.95 12.63
C SER A 53 4.60 -11.89 11.88
N ASP A 54 4.82 -10.85 11.08
CA ASP A 54 5.93 -10.78 10.11
C ASP A 54 6.56 -9.38 9.98
N GLY A 55 6.05 -8.39 10.69
CA GLY A 55 6.59 -7.03 10.67
C GLY A 55 6.21 -6.21 9.42
N PHE A 56 5.35 -6.72 8.53
CA PHE A 56 4.92 -5.96 7.35
C PHE A 56 4.18 -4.68 7.75
N ILE A 57 4.44 -3.62 7.00
CA ILE A 57 3.75 -2.34 7.13
C ILE A 57 2.43 -2.43 6.37
N VAL A 58 1.31 -2.27 7.09
CA VAL A 58 -0.04 -2.21 6.54
C VAL A 58 -0.48 -0.75 6.51
N LEU A 59 -0.75 -0.22 5.33
CA LEU A 59 -0.93 1.22 5.13
C LEU A 59 -2.34 1.67 5.55
N ASN A 60 -2.40 2.79 6.27
CA ASN A 60 -3.63 3.57 6.43
C ASN A 60 -3.74 4.59 5.30
N ARG A 61 -4.88 5.31 5.20
CA ARG A 61 -5.15 6.23 4.09
C ARG A 61 -4.05 7.30 3.93
N LYS A 62 -3.64 7.98 5.01
CA LYS A 62 -2.56 8.98 4.97
C LYS A 62 -1.23 8.37 4.55
N GLY A 63 -0.87 7.21 5.10
CA GLY A 63 0.36 6.50 4.72
C GLY A 63 0.38 6.07 3.26
N ALA A 64 -0.74 5.53 2.74
CA ALA A 64 -0.84 5.16 1.33
C ALA A 64 -0.72 6.36 0.38
N LYS A 65 -1.28 7.53 0.74
CA LYS A 65 -1.07 8.78 -0.01
C LYS A 65 0.41 9.19 -0.03
N LEU A 66 1.10 9.12 1.11
CA LEU A 66 2.53 9.46 1.20
C LEU A 66 3.40 8.50 0.37
N VAL A 67 3.15 7.20 0.43
CA VAL A 67 3.87 6.20 -0.38
C VAL A 67 3.60 6.42 -1.87
N HIS A 68 2.34 6.68 -2.25
CA HIS A 68 1.96 6.98 -3.62
C HIS A 68 2.69 8.21 -4.17
N GLN A 69 2.78 9.30 -3.40
CA GLN A 69 3.50 10.52 -3.79
C GLN A 69 5.02 10.34 -3.84
N ALA A 70 5.58 9.51 -2.96
CA ALA A 70 7.02 9.26 -2.90
C ALA A 70 7.55 8.42 -4.07
N LEU A 71 6.69 7.58 -4.64
CA LEU A 71 7.05 6.62 -5.68
C LEU A 71 6.52 7.07 -7.04
N LYS A 72 7.38 7.03 -8.06
CA LYS A 72 6.95 7.22 -9.45
C LYS A 72 6.30 5.93 -9.99
N PRO A 73 5.25 6.03 -10.81
CA PRO A 73 4.76 4.89 -11.58
C PRO A 73 5.88 4.24 -12.40
N PRO A 74 5.88 2.91 -12.58
CA PRO A 74 4.83 1.99 -12.16
C PRO A 74 4.95 1.51 -10.70
N ARG A 75 5.99 1.89 -9.94
CA ARG A 75 6.34 1.23 -8.68
C ARG A 75 5.16 1.06 -7.72
N LEU A 76 4.89 -0.19 -7.33
CA LEU A 76 3.78 -0.67 -6.48
C LEU A 76 2.36 -0.37 -7.01
N ARG A 77 2.20 0.06 -8.26
CA ARG A 77 0.87 0.31 -8.86
C ARG A 77 0.24 -0.98 -9.34
N VAL A 78 -1.06 -1.07 -9.07
CA VAL A 78 -1.99 -1.96 -9.77
C VAL A 78 -3.06 -1.07 -10.40
N THR A 79 -2.99 -0.88 -11.71
CA THR A 79 -3.94 -0.08 -12.48
C THR A 79 -5.14 -0.93 -12.83
N VAL A 80 -6.34 -0.48 -12.44
CA VAL A 80 -7.60 -1.17 -12.76
C VAL A 80 -8.36 -0.48 -13.89
N SER A 81 -9.24 -1.22 -14.55
CA SER A 81 -10.17 -0.67 -15.54
C SER A 81 -11.11 0.35 -14.92
N ASP A 82 -11.55 1.33 -15.73
CA ASP A 82 -12.46 2.40 -15.27
C ASP A 82 -13.77 1.83 -14.72
N ASP A 83 -14.28 0.72 -15.28
CA ASP A 83 -15.48 0.02 -14.78
C ASP A 83 -15.32 -0.53 -13.35
N ALA A 84 -14.10 -0.91 -12.97
CA ALA A 84 -13.81 -1.46 -11.65
C ALA A 84 -13.47 -0.38 -10.63
N ALA A 85 -13.00 0.79 -11.09
CA ALA A 85 -12.48 1.85 -10.23
C ALA A 85 -13.46 2.30 -9.11
N PRO A 86 -14.78 2.51 -9.36
CA PRO A 86 -15.72 2.90 -8.31
C PRO A 86 -15.84 1.86 -7.19
N PHE A 87 -15.86 0.57 -7.54
CA PHE A 87 -15.98 -0.52 -6.58
C PHE A 87 -14.71 -0.67 -5.75
N VAL A 88 -13.55 -0.58 -6.39
CA VAL A 88 -12.26 -0.61 -5.71
C VAL A 88 -12.13 0.58 -4.75
N ALA A 89 -12.57 1.77 -5.15
CA ALA A 89 -12.58 2.95 -4.30
C ALA A 89 -13.48 2.77 -3.06
N GLN A 90 -14.53 1.97 -3.14
CA GLN A 90 -15.36 1.57 -1.99
C GLN A 90 -14.74 0.45 -1.14
N GLY A 91 -13.52 0.00 -1.45
CA GLY A 91 -12.81 -1.04 -0.71
C GLY A 91 -13.08 -2.47 -1.19
N LYS A 92 -13.72 -2.66 -2.35
CA LYS A 92 -13.95 -4.01 -2.90
C LYS A 92 -12.64 -4.60 -3.43
N THR A 93 -12.55 -5.93 -3.40
CA THR A 93 -11.39 -6.70 -3.89
C THR A 93 -11.14 -6.46 -5.38
N VAL A 94 -9.88 -6.38 -5.79
CA VAL A 94 -9.49 -6.34 -7.21
C VAL A 94 -9.40 -7.76 -7.74
N PHE A 95 -10.15 -8.07 -8.81
CA PHE A 95 -10.04 -9.32 -9.55
C PHE A 95 -9.09 -9.15 -10.74
N ALA A 96 -8.33 -10.21 -11.08
CA ALA A 96 -7.31 -10.15 -12.13
C ALA A 96 -7.86 -9.69 -13.49
N LYS A 97 -9.08 -10.11 -13.84
CA LYS A 97 -9.76 -9.66 -15.07
C LYS A 97 -9.96 -8.15 -15.21
N HIS A 98 -9.87 -7.40 -14.12
CA HIS A 98 -10.03 -5.94 -14.10
C HIS A 98 -8.68 -5.20 -14.01
N VAL A 99 -7.55 -5.91 -13.96
CA VAL A 99 -6.23 -5.28 -13.95
C VAL A 99 -5.82 -4.96 -15.39
N ALA A 100 -5.54 -3.68 -15.64
CA ALA A 100 -5.09 -3.18 -16.94
C ALA A 100 -3.57 -3.10 -17.04
N ALA A 101 -2.90 -2.76 -15.93
CA ALA A 101 -1.44 -2.70 -15.81
C ALA A 101 -1.03 -2.98 -14.35
N ALA A 102 0.14 -3.55 -14.13
CA ALA A 102 0.70 -3.78 -12.81
C ALA A 102 2.21 -3.66 -12.87
N ASP A 103 2.83 -3.18 -11.79
CA ASP A 103 4.28 -3.17 -11.65
C ASP A 103 4.83 -4.61 -11.70
N PRO A 104 5.70 -4.96 -12.67
CA PRO A 104 6.25 -6.31 -12.79
C PRO A 104 7.09 -6.73 -11.57
N GLU A 105 7.59 -5.77 -10.80
CA GLU A 105 8.37 -6.03 -9.59
C GLU A 105 7.49 -6.37 -8.37
N ILE A 106 6.15 -6.26 -8.47
CA ILE A 106 5.26 -6.67 -7.38
C ILE A 106 5.43 -8.16 -7.08
N ARG A 107 5.53 -8.48 -5.80
CA ARG A 107 5.52 -9.85 -5.28
C ARG A 107 4.29 -10.10 -4.41
N PRO A 108 3.80 -11.36 -4.35
CA PRO A 108 2.71 -11.72 -3.46
C PRO A 108 3.00 -11.31 -2.01
N ALA A 109 1.96 -10.92 -1.29
CA ALA A 109 1.97 -10.42 0.08
C ALA A 109 2.52 -9.00 0.29
N GLU A 110 3.09 -8.35 -0.72
CA GLU A 110 3.44 -6.93 -0.66
C GLU A 110 2.19 -6.05 -0.52
N GLU A 111 2.37 -4.89 0.10
CA GLU A 111 1.33 -3.87 0.12
C GLU A 111 1.43 -3.05 -1.17
N VAL A 112 0.32 -2.92 -1.88
CA VAL A 112 0.23 -2.28 -3.20
C VAL A 112 -0.77 -1.13 -3.20
N LEU A 113 -0.59 -0.25 -4.18
CA LEU A 113 -1.41 0.93 -4.43
C LEU A 113 -2.27 0.66 -5.66
N VAL A 114 -3.59 0.62 -5.48
CA VAL A 114 -4.52 0.42 -6.59
C VAL A 114 -4.91 1.78 -7.14
N VAL A 115 -4.73 1.98 -8.44
CA VAL A 115 -4.91 3.26 -9.12
C VAL A 115 -5.79 3.12 -10.35
N ASP A 116 -6.32 4.24 -10.83
CA ASP A 116 -6.96 4.29 -12.15
C ASP A 116 -5.93 4.60 -13.27
N SER A 117 -6.44 4.73 -14.50
CA SER A 117 -5.65 5.04 -15.71
C SER A 117 -4.88 6.36 -15.64
N ARG A 118 -5.18 7.25 -14.68
CA ARG A 118 -4.53 8.55 -14.47
C ARG A 118 -3.65 8.56 -13.22
N ASP A 119 -3.28 7.38 -12.70
CA ASP A 119 -2.53 7.20 -11.45
C ASP A 119 -3.22 7.83 -10.23
N ARG A 120 -4.55 8.01 -10.24
CA ARG A 120 -5.27 8.45 -9.04
C ARG A 120 -5.43 7.28 -8.08
N LEU A 121 -5.00 7.46 -6.84
CA LEU A 121 -5.08 6.43 -5.80
C LEU A 121 -6.53 6.11 -5.43
N LEU A 122 -6.95 4.87 -5.68
CA LEU A 122 -8.29 4.37 -5.39
C LEU A 122 -8.34 3.58 -4.09
N ALA A 123 -7.29 2.79 -3.82
CA ALA A 123 -7.21 1.92 -2.65
C ALA A 123 -5.77 1.51 -2.31
N SER A 124 -5.56 1.01 -1.11
CA SER A 124 -4.38 0.20 -0.76
C SER A 124 -4.80 -1.22 -0.35
N GLY A 125 -3.93 -2.19 -0.61
CA GLY A 125 -4.22 -3.58 -0.32
C GLY A 125 -3.01 -4.50 -0.37
N LYS A 126 -3.27 -5.79 -0.20
CA LYS A 126 -2.24 -6.83 -0.28
C LYS A 126 -2.28 -7.51 -1.65
N ALA A 127 -1.15 -7.57 -2.35
CA ALA A 127 -1.00 -8.37 -3.55
C ALA A 127 -1.22 -9.86 -3.24
N LEU A 128 -2.00 -10.53 -4.09
CA LEU A 128 -2.21 -11.98 -4.05
C LEU A 128 -1.51 -12.71 -5.19
N LEU A 129 -1.05 -11.96 -6.19
CA LEU A 129 -0.36 -12.40 -7.39
C LEU A 129 0.89 -11.53 -7.58
N THR A 130 1.84 -12.00 -8.37
CA THR A 130 2.90 -11.16 -8.95
C THR A 130 2.33 -10.16 -9.94
N GLY A 131 3.08 -9.09 -10.26
CA GLY A 131 2.65 -8.12 -11.27
C GLY A 131 2.33 -8.75 -12.63
N GLU A 132 3.16 -9.69 -13.07
CA GLU A 132 2.97 -10.43 -14.34
C GLU A 132 1.71 -11.29 -14.32
N GLU A 133 1.47 -12.05 -13.25
CA GLU A 133 0.27 -12.87 -13.08
C GLU A 133 -1.00 -12.02 -13.03
N MET A 134 -0.97 -10.82 -12.43
CA MET A 134 -2.12 -9.92 -12.41
C MET A 134 -2.59 -9.53 -13.82
N ILE A 135 -1.67 -9.46 -14.79
CA ILE A 135 -1.97 -9.14 -16.20
C ILE A 135 -2.37 -10.39 -16.98
N ALA A 136 -1.66 -11.50 -16.76
CA ALA A 136 -1.90 -12.74 -17.47
C ALA A 136 -3.25 -13.37 -17.10
N PHE A 137 -3.63 -13.34 -15.81
CA PHE A 137 -4.79 -14.07 -15.32
C PHE A 137 -6.10 -13.35 -15.65
N LYS A 138 -7.11 -14.12 -16.08
CA LYS A 138 -8.46 -13.63 -16.39
C LYS A 138 -9.51 -14.05 -15.35
N THR A 139 -9.08 -14.72 -14.28
CA THR A 139 -9.91 -15.15 -13.16
C THR A 139 -9.14 -15.03 -11.85
N GLY A 140 -9.84 -15.09 -10.72
CA GLY A 140 -9.21 -14.99 -9.40
C GLY A 140 -8.98 -13.56 -8.90
N LYS A 141 -8.57 -13.47 -7.63
CA LYS A 141 -8.33 -12.21 -6.92
C LYS A 141 -6.87 -11.79 -7.14
N ALA A 142 -6.65 -10.54 -7.53
CA ALA A 142 -5.32 -9.95 -7.72
C ALA A 142 -4.86 -9.17 -6.48
N VAL A 143 -5.76 -8.38 -5.88
CA VAL A 143 -5.45 -7.58 -4.69
C VAL A 143 -6.57 -7.71 -3.65
N ALA A 144 -6.19 -8.15 -2.45
CA ALA A 144 -7.05 -8.07 -1.28
C ALA A 144 -7.02 -6.64 -0.73
N VAL A 145 -7.98 -5.82 -1.17
CA VAL A 145 -8.10 -4.42 -0.74
C VAL A 145 -8.37 -4.35 0.76
N ARG A 146 -7.66 -3.41 1.42
CA ARG A 146 -7.79 -3.14 2.84
C ARG A 146 -8.51 -1.84 3.12
N ARG A 147 -8.23 -0.80 2.33
CA ARG A 147 -8.83 0.53 2.46
C ARG A 147 -9.06 1.14 1.09
N GLY A 148 -10.32 1.48 0.80
CA GLY A 148 -10.69 2.32 -0.34
C GLY A 148 -10.76 3.81 0.03
N PHE A 149 -10.70 4.69 -0.97
CA PHE A 149 -10.74 6.15 -0.81
C PHE A 149 -12.05 6.81 -1.28
N GLY A 150 -12.99 6.07 -1.87
CA GLY A 150 -14.23 6.58 -2.49
C GLY A 150 -15.46 6.58 -1.58
N GLY A 151 -15.32 7.08 -0.35
CA GLY A 151 -16.43 7.14 0.62
C GLY A 151 -16.16 8.16 1.71
N GLU A 152 -16.06 9.43 1.31
CA GLU A 152 -16.35 10.59 2.17
C GLU A 152 -17.76 11.10 1.84
#